data_AF-A0A9X8QB99-F1
#
_entry.id   AF-A0A9X8QB99-F1
#
_cell.length_a   1.000
_cell.length_b   1.000
_cell.length_c   1.000
_cell.angle_alpha   90.00
_cell.angle_beta   90.00
_cell.angle_gamma   90.00
#
_symmetry.space_group_name_H-M   'P 1'
#
loop_
_entity.id
_entity.type
_entity.pdbx_description
1 polymer ?
#
loop_
_entity_poly.entity_id
_entity_poly.type
_entity_poly.pdbx_seq_one_letter_code
_entity_poly.pdbx_strand_id
1 'polypeptide(L)'
;MDGKKNKKTEQLQSFTRENEGKEMTTNTGVKISNDENSLTASDRGPTLLEDFLMREKLSHFDRERIPERVVHARGYGAHGIFELYESLEELTMAHFLQDPSKKTPLFIRFSEVAGSKGANETNRDVRGFAVKFYTEEGNFDLVGNNIPIFFIQDGIKFPDLIHALKPEPHNEIPQGQTAHDTFWDFIANNQESAAMMMWIMSDRTIPRSFRMMQGFGVHTFRLVNKNGKSRFVKFHWKPKLGVHSLIWDEA
;
A
#
# COMPACT_ATOMS: atom_id res chain seq x y z
N MET A 1 2.96 -15.05 -16.27
CA MET A 1 1.78 -15.20 -15.39
C MET A 1 0.61 -14.55 -16.11
N ASP A 2 -0.34 -15.32 -16.62
CA ASP A 2 -1.57 -14.78 -17.21
C ASP A 2 -2.39 -14.10 -16.11
N GLY A 3 -2.11 -12.82 -15.87
CA GLY A 3 -2.93 -11.98 -15.03
C GLY A 3 -4.31 -11.93 -15.67
N LYS A 4 -5.29 -12.63 -15.10
CA LYS A 4 -6.64 -12.73 -15.65
C LYS A 4 -7.13 -11.34 -16.06
N LYS A 5 -7.36 -11.15 -17.36
CA LYS A 5 -7.89 -9.90 -17.93
C LYS A 5 -9.18 -9.54 -17.18
N ASN A 6 -9.26 -8.28 -16.77
CA ASN A 6 -10.45 -7.67 -16.19
C ASN A 6 -10.56 -6.22 -16.69
N LYS A 7 -11.75 -5.62 -16.52
CA LYS A 7 -12.04 -4.25 -16.99
C LYS A 7 -10.97 -3.23 -16.56
N LYS A 8 -10.39 -3.36 -15.36
CA LYS A 8 -9.35 -2.43 -14.90
C LYS A 8 -8.01 -2.66 -15.59
N THR A 9 -7.56 -3.90 -15.71
CA THR A 9 -6.30 -4.21 -16.42
C THR A 9 -6.41 -3.87 -17.90
N GLU A 10 -7.58 -4.05 -18.52
CA GLU A 10 -7.85 -3.63 -19.91
C GLU A 10 -7.78 -2.10 -20.05
N GLN A 11 -8.41 -1.36 -19.13
CA GLN A 11 -8.28 0.10 -19.10
C GLN A 11 -6.81 0.55 -18.99
N LEU A 12 -5.97 -0.17 -18.26
CA LEU A 12 -4.55 0.15 -18.10
C LEU A 12 -3.70 -0.15 -19.35
N GLN A 13 -4.20 -0.94 -20.31
CA GLN A 13 -3.46 -1.24 -21.53
C GLN A 13 -3.18 0.00 -22.38
N SER A 14 -4.07 1.00 -22.39
CA SER A 14 -3.84 2.27 -23.12
C SER A 14 -2.65 3.08 -22.60
N PHE A 15 -2.24 2.82 -21.35
CA PHE A 15 -1.08 3.45 -20.70
C PHE A 15 0.16 2.54 -20.72
N THR A 16 0.02 1.30 -21.17
CA THR A 16 1.16 0.39 -21.33
C THR A 16 1.98 0.81 -22.56
N ARG A 17 3.30 0.63 -22.50
CA ARG A 17 4.22 0.93 -23.59
C ARG A 17 5.01 -0.33 -23.92
N GLU A 18 4.89 -0.81 -25.15
CA GLU A 18 5.72 -1.89 -25.69
C GLU A 18 6.85 -1.26 -26.49
N ASN A 19 8.10 -1.54 -26.12
CA ASN A 19 9.29 -0.93 -26.73
C ASN A 19 10.10 -1.90 -27.59
N GLU A 20 9.66 -3.15 -27.74
CA GLU A 20 10.34 -4.14 -28.58
C GLU A 20 10.36 -3.68 -30.04
N GLY A 21 11.55 -3.70 -30.66
CA GLY A 21 11.76 -3.26 -32.04
C GLY A 21 11.55 -1.75 -32.29
N LYS A 22 11.41 -0.93 -31.23
CA LYS A 22 11.27 0.53 -31.36
C LYS A 22 12.61 1.24 -31.17
N GLU A 23 12.79 2.30 -31.94
CA GLU A 23 13.94 3.21 -31.81
C GLU A 23 13.93 3.92 -30.46
N MET A 24 15.10 4.16 -29.89
CA MET A 24 15.23 5.00 -28.69
C MET A 24 14.99 6.47 -29.07
N THR A 25 14.12 7.15 -28.33
CA THR A 25 13.78 8.56 -28.57
C THR A 25 13.82 9.37 -27.29
N THR A 26 13.90 10.70 -27.45
CA THR A 26 13.53 11.66 -26.41
C THR A 26 12.05 11.55 -26.06
N ASN A 27 11.65 12.23 -24.98
CA ASN A 27 10.25 12.41 -24.60
C ASN A 27 9.42 13.18 -25.65
N THR A 28 10.09 13.94 -26.52
CA THR A 28 9.49 14.67 -27.65
C THR A 28 9.52 13.90 -28.97
N GLY A 29 10.04 12.66 -28.99
CA GLY A 29 10.04 11.77 -30.15
C GLY A 29 11.23 11.92 -31.10
N VAL A 30 12.29 12.62 -30.70
CA VAL A 30 13.53 12.75 -31.49
C VAL A 30 14.37 11.49 -31.32
N LYS A 31 14.77 10.84 -32.42
CA LYS A 31 15.61 9.64 -32.38
C LYS A 31 16.99 9.93 -31.81
N ILE A 32 17.48 9.04 -30.96
CA ILE A 32 18.80 9.13 -30.32
C ILE A 32 19.79 8.25 -31.08
N SER A 33 20.90 8.83 -31.55
CA SER A 33 21.96 8.11 -32.27
C SER A 33 23.06 7.56 -31.35
N ASN A 34 23.28 8.17 -30.20
CA ASN A 34 24.30 7.80 -29.21
C ASN A 34 23.77 8.09 -27.79
N ASP A 35 23.54 7.05 -27.00
CA ASP A 35 23.09 7.16 -25.60
C ASP A 35 24.24 6.93 -24.58
N GLU A 36 25.47 6.78 -25.08
CA GLU A 36 26.66 6.44 -24.29
C GLU A 36 27.52 7.66 -23.94
N ASN A 37 27.41 8.75 -24.71
CA ASN A 37 28.28 9.91 -24.59
C ASN A 37 27.48 11.22 -24.58
N SER A 38 27.93 12.18 -23.78
CA SER A 38 27.48 13.58 -23.86
C SER A 38 28.12 14.29 -25.05
N LEU A 39 27.47 15.34 -25.54
CA LEU A 39 28.05 16.27 -26.51
C LEU A 39 29.11 17.15 -25.84
N THR A 40 30.34 17.10 -26.35
CA THR A 40 31.50 17.84 -25.85
C THR A 40 32.10 18.72 -26.94
N ALA A 41 32.87 19.75 -26.55
CA ALA A 41 33.57 20.64 -27.51
C ALA A 41 34.64 19.90 -28.37
N SER A 42 35.10 18.74 -27.89
CA SER A 42 35.98 17.77 -28.57
C SER A 42 35.94 16.44 -27.82
N ASP A 43 36.54 15.37 -28.35
CA ASP A 43 36.58 14.04 -27.71
C ASP A 43 37.10 14.03 -26.25
N ARG A 44 37.85 15.05 -25.84
CA ARG A 44 38.34 15.25 -24.46
C ARG A 44 38.05 16.65 -23.92
N GLY A 45 37.08 17.34 -24.52
CA GLY A 45 36.67 18.69 -24.18
C GLY A 45 35.55 18.73 -23.13
N PRO A 46 35.17 19.92 -22.65
CA PRO A 46 34.04 20.08 -21.74
C PRO A 46 32.71 19.77 -22.43
N THR A 47 31.71 19.32 -21.65
CA THR A 47 30.32 19.13 -22.09
C THR A 47 29.67 20.46 -22.48
N LEU A 48 28.87 20.45 -23.55
CA LEU A 48 28.17 21.64 -24.05
C LEU A 48 26.75 21.74 -23.49
N LEU A 49 26.31 22.96 -23.15
CA LEU A 49 24.96 23.21 -22.66
C LEU A 49 23.87 22.97 -23.72
N GLU A 50 24.22 23.04 -25.00
CA GLU A 50 23.30 22.75 -26.11
C GLU A 50 22.90 21.27 -26.21
N ASP A 51 23.54 20.37 -25.44
CA ASP A 51 23.15 18.97 -25.30
C ASP A 51 21.77 18.84 -24.62
N PHE A 52 20.72 18.89 -25.41
CA PHE A 52 19.35 18.75 -24.93
C PHE A 52 19.01 17.30 -24.57
N LEU A 53 19.68 16.31 -25.18
CA LEU A 53 19.47 14.89 -24.90
C LEU A 53 19.92 14.57 -23.47
N MET A 54 21.16 14.94 -23.13
CA MET A 54 21.69 14.77 -21.77
C MET A 54 20.84 15.51 -20.74
N ARG A 55 20.49 16.78 -21.01
CA ARG A 55 19.69 17.59 -20.08
C ARG A 55 18.31 17.01 -19.86
N GLU A 56 17.62 16.54 -20.89
CA GLU A 56 16.30 15.94 -20.75
C GLU A 56 16.36 14.66 -19.89
N LYS A 57 17.31 13.77 -20.19
CA LYS A 57 17.52 12.50 -19.47
C LYS A 57 17.83 12.73 -17.99
N LEU A 58 18.81 13.60 -17.69
CA LEU A 58 19.17 13.93 -16.31
C LEU A 58 18.04 14.66 -15.58
N SER A 59 17.35 15.59 -16.26
CA SER A 59 16.24 16.32 -15.63
C SER A 59 15.10 15.41 -15.20
N HIS A 60 14.80 14.37 -15.98
CA HIS A 60 13.81 13.36 -15.61
C HIS A 60 14.31 12.51 -14.42
N PHE A 61 15.56 12.03 -14.49
CA PHE A 61 16.19 11.25 -13.41
C PHE A 61 16.18 11.98 -12.05
N ASP A 62 16.61 13.25 -12.05
CA ASP A 62 16.70 14.09 -10.84
C ASP A 62 15.33 14.30 -10.14
N ARG A 63 14.23 14.03 -10.85
CA ARG A 63 12.85 14.26 -10.40
C ARG A 63 12.05 12.97 -10.25
N GLU A 64 12.69 11.81 -10.30
CA GLU A 64 12.00 10.51 -10.16
C GLU A 64 11.36 10.30 -8.78
N ARG A 65 11.95 10.89 -7.73
CA ARG A 65 11.50 10.65 -6.36
C ARG A 65 10.33 11.56 -6.02
N ILE A 66 9.18 10.94 -5.74
CA ILE A 66 8.05 11.58 -5.08
C ILE A 66 8.08 11.27 -3.57
N PRO A 67 7.46 12.11 -2.71
CA PRO A 67 7.33 11.81 -1.29
C PRO A 67 6.71 10.44 -1.05
N GLU A 68 7.26 9.70 -0.08
CA GLU A 68 6.62 8.47 0.37
C GLU A 68 5.36 8.76 1.19
N ARG A 69 4.60 7.72 1.51
CA ARG A 69 3.47 7.85 2.44
C ARG A 69 4.02 8.11 3.85
N VAL A 70 3.40 9.01 4.62
CA VAL A 70 3.81 9.33 6.01
C VAL A 70 3.86 8.07 6.89
N VAL A 71 2.86 7.21 6.73
CA VAL A 71 2.79 5.86 7.30
C VAL A 71 2.52 4.86 6.18
N HIS A 72 2.84 3.59 6.39
CA HIS A 72 2.65 2.56 5.37
C HIS A 72 3.45 2.80 4.08
N ALA A 73 4.66 3.36 4.20
CA ALA A 73 5.54 3.65 3.07
C ALA A 73 6.02 2.36 2.39
N ARG A 74 6.50 1.37 3.16
CA ARG A 74 6.87 0.03 2.69
C ARG A 74 5.63 -0.77 2.33
N GLY A 75 5.50 -1.24 1.09
CA GLY A 75 4.35 -2.07 0.71
C GLY A 75 4.33 -2.53 -0.74
N TYR A 76 3.45 -3.47 -1.04
CA TYR A 76 3.36 -4.19 -2.32
C TYR A 76 1.93 -4.24 -2.79
N GLY A 77 1.77 -4.11 -4.11
CA GLY A 77 0.47 -4.10 -4.77
C GLY A 77 0.24 -5.34 -5.63
N ALA A 78 -1.00 -5.79 -5.73
CA ALA A 78 -1.41 -6.81 -6.68
C ALA A 78 -2.81 -6.51 -7.24
N HIS A 79 -3.02 -6.86 -8.51
CA HIS A 79 -4.35 -6.85 -9.12
C HIS A 79 -5.10 -8.15 -8.79
N GLY A 80 -6.43 -8.06 -8.72
CA GLY A 80 -7.28 -9.21 -8.46
C GLY A 80 -8.73 -8.97 -8.89
N ILE A 81 -9.58 -9.92 -8.52
CA ILE A 81 -11.02 -9.89 -8.77
C ILE A 81 -11.73 -10.31 -7.48
N PHE A 82 -12.79 -9.60 -7.13
CA PHE A 82 -13.76 -9.97 -6.11
C PHE A 82 -15.02 -10.55 -6.77
N GLU A 83 -15.51 -11.65 -6.22
CA GLU A 83 -16.75 -12.33 -6.62
C GLU A 83 -17.59 -12.54 -5.35
N LEU A 84 -18.87 -12.19 -5.43
CA LEU A 84 -19.81 -12.35 -4.34
C LEU A 84 -20.39 -13.77 -4.36
N TYR A 85 -20.62 -14.37 -3.19
CA TYR A 85 -21.26 -15.69 -3.12
C TYR A 85 -22.77 -15.63 -3.32
N GLU A 86 -23.45 -14.74 -2.59
CA GLU A 86 -24.90 -14.58 -2.60
C GLU A 86 -25.24 -13.09 -2.51
N SER A 87 -26.35 -12.67 -3.11
CA SER A 87 -26.80 -11.29 -3.07
C SER A 87 -26.98 -10.78 -1.63
N LEU A 88 -26.51 -9.56 -1.36
CA LEU A 88 -26.70 -8.89 -0.07
C LEU A 88 -27.75 -7.76 -0.15
N GLU A 89 -28.69 -7.81 -1.10
CA GLU A 89 -29.69 -6.76 -1.32
C GLU A 89 -30.52 -6.42 -0.06
N GLU A 90 -30.74 -7.41 0.81
CA GLU A 90 -31.45 -7.21 2.08
C GLU A 90 -30.67 -6.34 3.08
N LEU A 91 -29.35 -6.27 2.91
CA LEU A 91 -28.41 -5.58 3.81
C LEU A 91 -27.93 -4.25 3.24
N THR A 92 -27.68 -4.17 1.93
CA THR A 92 -27.01 -3.02 1.31
C THR A 92 -27.49 -2.75 -0.11
N MET A 93 -27.45 -1.48 -0.54
CA MET A 93 -27.62 -1.08 -1.95
C MET A 93 -26.30 -1.09 -2.73
N ALA A 94 -25.16 -1.36 -2.09
CA ALA A 94 -23.86 -1.34 -2.75
C ALA A 94 -23.83 -2.29 -3.97
N HIS A 95 -23.70 -1.73 -5.17
CA HIS A 95 -23.85 -2.46 -6.43
C HIS A 95 -22.97 -3.71 -6.56
N PHE A 96 -21.71 -3.67 -6.10
CA PHE A 96 -20.78 -4.80 -6.16
C PHE A 96 -21.13 -5.96 -5.21
N LEU A 97 -22.16 -5.80 -4.37
CA LEU A 97 -22.68 -6.78 -3.42
C LEU A 97 -24.11 -7.25 -3.77
N GLN A 98 -24.55 -7.05 -5.02
CA GLN A 98 -25.92 -7.41 -5.45
C GLN A 98 -25.98 -8.71 -6.26
N ASP A 99 -25.01 -8.98 -7.13
CA ASP A 99 -25.10 -10.03 -8.14
C ASP A 99 -23.87 -10.96 -8.08
N PRO A 100 -24.03 -12.23 -7.67
CA PRO A 100 -22.95 -13.21 -7.61
C PRO A 100 -22.26 -13.50 -8.94
N SER A 101 -22.92 -13.25 -10.08
CA SER A 101 -22.33 -13.46 -11.40
C SER A 101 -21.32 -12.37 -11.80
N LYS A 102 -21.36 -11.21 -11.11
CA LYS A 102 -20.49 -10.07 -11.42
C LYS A 102 -19.09 -10.24 -10.80
N LYS A 103 -18.09 -9.91 -11.62
CA LYS A 103 -16.69 -9.86 -11.24
C LYS A 103 -16.26 -8.41 -11.05
N THR A 104 -15.91 -8.04 -9.82
CA THR A 104 -15.46 -6.68 -9.50
C THR A 104 -13.93 -6.65 -9.51
N PRO A 105 -13.28 -5.92 -10.44
CA PRO A 105 -11.84 -5.75 -10.39
C PRO A 105 -11.42 -5.09 -9.08
N LEU A 106 -10.27 -5.48 -8.56
CA LEU A 106 -9.66 -4.82 -7.41
C LEU A 106 -8.16 -4.64 -7.57
N PHE A 107 -7.63 -3.72 -6.78
CA PHE A 107 -6.21 -3.60 -6.51
C PHE A 107 -6.01 -3.61 -5.00
N ILE A 108 -5.17 -4.51 -4.52
CA ILE A 108 -4.81 -4.61 -3.11
C ILE A 108 -3.40 -4.06 -2.90
N ARG A 109 -3.18 -3.35 -1.80
CA ARG A 109 -1.86 -2.97 -1.31
C ARG A 109 -1.68 -3.42 0.14
N PHE A 110 -0.68 -4.26 0.36
CA PHE A 110 -0.18 -4.61 1.69
C PHE A 110 0.97 -3.68 2.07
N SER A 111 1.18 -3.47 3.37
CA SER A 111 2.25 -2.58 3.83
C SER A 111 2.62 -2.83 5.29
N GLU A 112 3.82 -2.40 5.70
CA GLU A 112 4.14 -2.14 7.11
C GLU A 112 3.47 -0.82 7.55
N VAL A 113 3.74 -0.32 8.76
CA VAL A 113 3.30 1.01 9.26
C VAL A 113 4.51 1.91 9.49
N ALA A 114 5.44 1.47 10.34
CA ALA A 114 6.53 2.26 10.89
C ALA A 114 7.62 2.54 9.85
N GLY A 115 7.99 1.51 9.10
CA GLY A 115 9.10 1.54 8.15
C GLY A 115 8.93 2.58 7.03
N SER A 116 10.00 3.30 6.70
CA SER A 116 10.13 4.03 5.43
C SER A 116 10.16 3.06 4.24
N LYS A 117 10.08 3.55 2.99
CA LYS A 117 9.94 2.71 1.78
C LYS A 117 11.03 1.63 1.60
N GLY A 118 12.21 1.86 2.19
CA GLY A 118 13.36 0.97 2.15
C GLY A 118 13.50 0.01 3.33
N ALA A 119 12.54 -0.01 4.28
CA ALA A 119 12.59 -0.88 5.45
C ALA A 119 12.53 -2.38 5.08
N ASN A 120 13.06 -3.21 5.99
CA ASN A 120 12.95 -4.67 5.95
C ASN A 120 11.49 -5.10 6.04
N GLU A 121 11.15 -6.31 5.57
CA GLU A 121 9.76 -6.74 5.39
C GLU A 121 9.17 -7.51 6.57
N THR A 122 10.04 -8.21 7.30
CA THR A 122 9.65 -9.16 8.34
C THR A 122 9.68 -8.55 9.74
N ASN A 123 9.85 -7.23 9.83
CA ASN A 123 9.83 -6.50 11.10
C ASN A 123 8.53 -6.76 11.89
N ARG A 124 8.61 -6.71 13.22
CA ARG A 124 7.41 -6.74 14.07
C ARG A 124 6.64 -5.44 13.90
N ASP A 125 5.52 -5.52 13.19
CA ASP A 125 4.68 -4.36 12.90
C ASP A 125 3.25 -4.77 12.54
N VAL A 126 2.31 -3.85 12.69
CA VAL A 126 0.99 -4.01 12.07
C VAL A 126 1.16 -4.01 10.55
N ARG A 127 0.39 -4.84 9.86
CA ARG A 127 0.34 -4.85 8.40
C ARG A 127 -0.92 -4.16 7.91
N GLY A 128 -0.75 -3.16 7.05
CA GLY A 128 -1.83 -2.56 6.27
C GLY A 128 -2.40 -3.56 5.26
N PHE A 129 -3.71 -3.51 5.07
CA PHE A 129 -4.49 -4.35 4.16
C PHE A 129 -5.51 -3.44 3.46
N ALA A 130 -5.07 -2.72 2.43
CA ALA A 130 -5.90 -1.76 1.71
C ALA A 130 -6.40 -2.36 0.39
N VAL A 131 -7.71 -2.43 0.20
CA VAL A 131 -8.34 -2.96 -1.02
C VAL A 131 -9.17 -1.88 -1.70
N LYS A 132 -8.83 -1.56 -2.94
CA LYS A 132 -9.62 -0.70 -3.82
C LYS A 132 -10.47 -1.56 -4.74
N PHE A 133 -11.79 -1.43 -4.65
CA PHE A 133 -12.76 -2.06 -5.53
C PHE A 133 -13.15 -1.08 -6.63
N TYR A 134 -12.98 -1.49 -7.88
CA TYR A 134 -13.40 -0.71 -9.05
C TYR A 134 -14.85 -1.08 -9.41
N THR A 135 -15.81 -0.50 -8.69
CA THR A 135 -17.23 -0.81 -8.86
C THR A 135 -17.86 0.04 -9.97
N GLU A 136 -19.04 -0.36 -10.46
CA GLU A 136 -19.77 0.35 -11.51
C GLU A 136 -20.41 1.67 -11.01
N GLU A 137 -20.54 1.84 -9.68
CA GLU A 137 -21.11 3.03 -9.03
C GLU A 137 -20.05 3.84 -8.27
N GLY A 138 -18.79 3.72 -8.67
CA GLY A 138 -17.66 4.43 -8.07
C GLY A 138 -16.70 3.52 -7.34
N ASN A 139 -15.50 4.04 -7.06
CA ASN A 139 -14.48 3.25 -6.36
C ASN A 139 -14.81 3.18 -4.87
N PHE A 140 -14.72 1.97 -4.30
CA PHE A 140 -14.83 1.76 -2.86
C PHE A 140 -13.48 1.32 -2.32
N ASP A 141 -12.98 2.03 -1.30
CA ASP A 141 -11.71 1.71 -0.63
C ASP A 141 -11.99 1.13 0.75
N LEU A 142 -11.66 -0.14 0.94
CA LEU A 142 -11.63 -0.78 2.26
C LEU A 142 -10.19 -0.75 2.77
N VAL A 143 -9.86 0.29 3.55
CA VAL A 143 -8.53 0.51 4.12
C VAL A 143 -8.48 -0.07 5.53
N GLY A 144 -7.89 -1.27 5.66
CA GLY A 144 -7.83 -2.00 6.91
C GLY A 144 -6.42 -2.37 7.35
N ASN A 145 -6.34 -3.15 8.43
CA ASN A 145 -5.11 -3.74 8.97
C ASN A 145 -5.25 -5.26 9.17
N ASN A 146 -4.16 -5.95 9.49
CA ASN A 146 -4.17 -7.36 9.88
C ASN A 146 -4.61 -7.62 11.33
N ILE A 147 -4.95 -6.56 12.08
CA ILE A 147 -5.41 -6.59 13.47
C ILE A 147 -6.82 -5.98 13.57
N PRO A 148 -7.75 -6.53 14.38
CA PRO A 148 -9.15 -6.09 14.43
C PRO A 148 -9.41 -4.78 15.21
N ILE A 149 -8.39 -4.21 15.84
CA ILE A 149 -8.45 -3.01 16.67
C ILE A 149 -7.29 -2.07 16.33
N PHE A 150 -7.27 -0.88 16.92
CA PHE A 150 -6.21 0.11 16.75
C PHE A 150 -5.67 0.57 18.11
N PHE A 151 -4.54 1.28 18.11
CA PHE A 151 -3.85 1.72 19.33
C PHE A 151 -4.60 2.81 20.11
N ILE A 152 -5.32 3.66 19.40
CA ILE A 152 -5.95 4.88 19.92
C ILE A 152 -7.44 4.91 19.58
N GLN A 153 -8.22 5.65 20.37
CA GLN A 153 -9.66 5.76 20.18
C GLN A 153 -10.05 6.95 19.30
N ASP A 154 -9.35 8.08 19.44
CA ASP A 154 -9.61 9.32 18.70
C ASP A 154 -8.48 9.64 17.71
N GLY A 155 -8.84 10.07 16.51
CA GLY A 155 -7.90 10.42 15.44
C GLY A 155 -7.01 11.63 15.77
N ILE A 156 -7.39 12.49 16.71
CA ILE A 156 -6.56 13.63 17.12
C ILE A 156 -5.21 13.20 17.68
N LYS A 157 -5.13 12.01 18.30
CA LYS A 157 -3.90 11.43 18.86
C LYS A 157 -3.04 10.70 17.84
N PHE A 158 -3.48 10.64 16.59
CA PHE A 158 -2.75 9.90 15.55
C PHE A 158 -1.34 10.46 15.32
N PRO A 159 -1.12 11.79 15.22
CA PRO A 159 0.23 12.32 15.11
C PRO A 159 1.11 11.97 16.32
N ASP A 160 0.58 12.03 17.54
CA ASP A 160 1.33 11.68 18.76
C ASP A 160 1.78 10.23 18.76
N LEU A 161 0.86 9.30 18.44
CA LEU A 161 1.17 7.87 18.29
C LEU A 161 2.23 7.65 17.21
N ILE A 162 2.07 8.27 16.04
CA ILE A 162 2.99 8.06 14.91
C ILE A 162 4.37 8.64 15.20
N HIS A 163 4.46 9.81 15.84
CA HIS A 163 5.74 10.36 16.27
C HIS A 163 6.43 9.49 17.33
N ALA A 164 5.66 8.92 18.26
CA ALA A 164 6.18 7.99 19.26
C ALA A 164 6.62 6.65 18.68
N LEU A 165 5.95 6.15 17.63
CA LEU A 165 6.25 4.87 16.96
C LEU A 165 7.36 4.98 15.91
N LYS A 166 7.56 6.16 15.32
CA LYS A 166 8.59 6.43 14.30
C LYS A 166 9.97 6.57 14.94
N PRO A 167 11.05 6.50 14.12
CA PRO A 167 12.39 6.77 14.58
C PRO A 167 12.49 8.12 15.30
N GLU A 168 13.28 8.20 16.36
CA GLU A 168 13.35 9.40 17.19
C GLU A 168 13.93 10.59 16.41
N PRO A 169 13.40 11.80 16.60
CA PRO A 169 13.62 12.90 15.66
C PRO A 169 15.04 13.46 15.68
N HIS A 170 15.83 13.17 16.73
CA HIS A 170 17.17 13.71 16.90
C HIS A 170 18.24 12.90 16.14
N ASN A 171 17.96 11.63 15.81
CA ASN A 171 18.92 10.73 15.16
C ASN A 171 18.32 9.80 14.09
N GLU A 172 16.99 9.82 13.91
CA GLU A 172 16.24 8.94 13.00
C GLU A 172 16.45 7.43 13.29
N ILE A 173 16.58 7.06 14.57
CA ILE A 173 16.75 5.67 15.03
C ILE A 173 15.62 5.29 16.01
N PRO A 174 15.08 4.05 15.97
CA PRO A 174 15.37 2.95 15.04
C PRO A 174 14.42 2.89 13.85
N GLN A 175 14.84 2.25 12.75
CA GLN A 175 14.01 2.06 11.55
C GLN A 175 13.13 0.80 11.67
N GLY A 176 11.82 0.95 11.47
CA GLY A 176 10.87 -0.18 11.38
C GLY A 176 10.69 -0.96 12.69
N GLN A 177 11.01 -0.37 13.85
CA GLN A 177 10.96 -1.04 15.14
C GLN A 177 10.26 -0.16 16.17
N THR A 178 9.43 -0.77 17.02
CA THR A 178 8.81 -0.11 18.18
C THR A 178 9.61 -0.35 19.48
N ALA A 179 10.82 -0.87 19.37
CA ALA A 179 11.68 -1.25 20.49
C ALA A 179 12.59 -0.08 20.91
N HIS A 180 11.99 1.05 21.28
CA HIS A 180 12.69 2.26 21.72
C HIS A 180 11.82 3.08 22.68
N ASP A 181 12.45 4.01 23.38
CA ASP A 181 11.90 4.70 24.55
C ASP A 181 10.63 5.48 24.26
N THR A 182 10.59 6.30 23.20
CA THR A 182 9.42 7.15 22.91
C THR A 182 8.15 6.35 22.64
N PHE A 183 8.24 5.19 21.99
CA PHE A 183 7.08 4.33 21.77
C PHE A 183 6.55 3.79 23.10
N TRP A 184 7.42 3.23 23.92
CA TRP A 184 7.02 2.64 25.21
C TRP A 184 6.56 3.69 26.22
N ASP A 185 7.10 4.90 26.17
CA ASP A 185 6.61 6.04 26.96
C ASP A 185 5.18 6.43 26.57
N PHE A 186 4.88 6.52 25.25
CA PHE A 186 3.52 6.74 24.79
C PHE A 186 2.57 5.65 25.28
N ILE A 187 2.96 4.37 25.14
CA ILE A 187 2.14 3.23 25.59
C ILE A 187 1.88 3.28 27.10
N ALA A 188 2.91 3.55 27.90
CA ALA A 188 2.80 3.63 29.36
C ALA A 188 1.82 4.73 29.81
N ASN A 189 1.77 5.85 29.09
CA ASN A 189 0.91 6.99 29.40
C ASN A 189 -0.49 6.91 28.74
N ASN A 190 -0.79 5.89 27.93
CA ASN A 190 -2.03 5.77 27.18
C ASN A 190 -2.66 4.39 27.31
N GLN A 191 -3.42 4.16 28.40
CA GLN A 191 -3.98 2.84 28.73
C GLN A 191 -4.92 2.26 27.66
N GLU A 192 -5.53 3.10 26.81
CA GLU A 192 -6.36 2.64 25.67
C GLU A 192 -5.60 1.72 24.69
N SER A 193 -4.27 1.83 24.65
CA SER A 193 -3.39 1.03 23.80
C SER A 193 -3.16 -0.39 24.32
N ALA A 194 -3.50 -0.68 25.58
CA ALA A 194 -3.16 -1.94 26.26
C ALA A 194 -3.67 -3.18 25.50
N ALA A 195 -4.90 -3.13 24.96
CA ALA A 195 -5.43 -4.23 24.17
C ALA A 195 -4.63 -4.44 22.86
N MET A 196 -4.23 -3.36 22.20
CA MET A 196 -3.44 -3.41 20.97
C MET A 196 -2.02 -3.91 21.23
N MET A 197 -1.43 -3.61 22.38
CA MET A 197 -0.11 -4.10 22.78
C MET A 197 -0.03 -5.63 22.80
N MET A 198 -1.11 -6.29 23.24
CA MET A 198 -1.19 -7.75 23.20
C MET A 198 -1.13 -8.30 21.76
N TRP A 199 -1.68 -7.58 20.78
CA TRP A 199 -1.62 -7.99 19.38
C TRP A 199 -0.25 -7.76 18.77
N ILE A 200 0.35 -6.58 18.94
CA ILE A 200 1.65 -6.26 18.33
C ILE A 200 2.81 -7.06 18.95
N MET A 201 2.71 -7.45 20.21
CA MET A 201 3.72 -8.32 20.84
C MET A 201 3.51 -9.81 20.54
N SER A 202 2.35 -10.21 20.00
CA SER A 202 2.12 -11.58 19.54
C SER A 202 2.73 -11.83 18.15
N ASP A 203 2.72 -13.09 17.68
CA ASP A 203 3.22 -13.43 16.35
C ASP A 203 2.33 -12.87 15.21
N ARG A 204 1.17 -12.28 15.51
CA ARG A 204 0.27 -11.68 14.51
C ARG A 204 0.91 -10.59 13.66
N THR A 205 1.96 -9.95 14.17
CA THR A 205 2.69 -8.83 13.55
C THR A 205 4.05 -9.22 12.97
N ILE A 206 4.33 -10.52 12.89
CA ILE A 206 5.43 -11.11 12.12
C ILE A 206 4.87 -12.20 11.18
N PRO A 207 3.95 -11.84 10.25
CA PRO A 207 3.27 -12.83 9.43
C PRO A 207 4.22 -13.53 8.46
N ARG A 208 4.04 -14.84 8.27
CA ARG A 208 4.85 -15.65 7.34
C ARG A 208 4.73 -15.17 5.89
N SER A 209 3.56 -14.63 5.54
CA SER A 209 3.21 -14.12 4.21
C SER A 209 1.95 -13.27 4.30
N PHE A 210 1.82 -12.26 3.43
CA PHE A 210 0.55 -11.54 3.24
C PHE A 210 -0.62 -12.46 2.85
N ARG A 211 -0.33 -13.61 2.24
CA ARG A 211 -1.33 -14.63 1.86
C ARG A 211 -1.87 -15.42 3.07
N MET A 212 -1.25 -15.27 4.25
CA MET A 212 -1.49 -16.07 5.45
C MET A 212 -1.76 -15.20 6.68
N MET A 213 -2.28 -13.98 6.48
CA MET A 213 -2.75 -13.11 7.57
C MET A 213 -4.22 -12.75 7.37
N GLN A 214 -4.92 -12.48 8.47
CA GLN A 214 -6.26 -11.92 8.41
C GLN A 214 -6.20 -10.44 8.00
N GLY A 215 -7.33 -9.89 7.56
CA GLY A 215 -7.52 -8.46 7.35
C GLY A 215 -8.82 -8.00 8.00
N PHE A 216 -8.85 -6.75 8.44
CA PHE A 216 -9.96 -6.18 9.20
C PHE A 216 -10.15 -4.72 8.83
N GLY A 217 -11.40 -4.30 8.62
CA GLY A 217 -11.73 -2.88 8.45
C GLY A 217 -11.64 -2.06 9.75
N VAL A 218 -11.42 -2.72 10.90
CA VAL A 218 -11.32 -2.17 12.26
C VAL A 218 -12.62 -1.52 12.76
N HIS A 219 -13.05 -0.46 12.09
CA HIS A 219 -14.22 0.34 12.46
C HIS A 219 -15.54 -0.39 12.19
N THR A 220 -16.56 0.02 12.93
CA THR A 220 -17.94 -0.33 12.63
C THR A 220 -18.47 0.63 11.56
N PHE A 221 -18.86 0.09 10.42
CA PHE A 221 -19.52 0.81 9.33
C PHE A 221 -21.02 0.55 9.34
N ARG A 222 -21.74 1.17 8.40
CA ARG A 222 -23.15 0.91 8.14
C ARG A 222 -23.34 0.37 6.74
N LEU A 223 -24.12 -0.69 6.61
CA LEU A 223 -24.79 -1.07 5.37
C LEU A 223 -26.22 -0.53 5.40
N VAL A 224 -26.68 -0.01 4.27
CA VAL A 224 -28.03 0.57 4.13
C VAL A 224 -28.68 -0.06 2.91
N ASN A 225 -29.81 -0.71 3.12
CA ASN A 225 -30.57 -1.37 2.04
C ASN A 225 -31.53 -0.40 1.33
N LYS A 226 -32.23 -0.90 0.29
CA LYS A 226 -33.16 -0.11 -0.54
C LYS A 226 -34.33 0.53 0.21
N ASN A 227 -34.67 0.01 1.38
CA ASN A 227 -35.72 0.53 2.25
C ASN A 227 -35.18 1.54 3.29
N GLY A 228 -33.90 1.94 3.19
CA GLY A 228 -33.25 2.83 4.16
C GLY A 228 -32.90 2.18 5.49
N LYS A 229 -33.04 0.84 5.63
CA LYS A 229 -32.72 0.14 6.88
C LYS A 229 -31.21 0.04 7.04
N SER A 230 -30.70 0.63 8.12
CA SER A 230 -29.27 0.59 8.46
C SER A 230 -28.92 -0.59 9.36
N ARG A 231 -27.78 -1.24 9.08
CA ARG A 231 -27.19 -2.30 9.91
C ARG A 231 -25.71 -2.04 10.13
N PHE A 232 -25.24 -2.25 11.35
CA PHE A 232 -23.81 -2.16 11.65
C PHE A 232 -23.04 -3.34 11.05
N VAL A 233 -21.84 -3.09 10.54
CA VAL A 233 -20.97 -4.10 9.94
C VAL A 233 -19.52 -3.86 10.34
N LYS A 234 -18.76 -4.96 10.52
CA LYS A 234 -17.29 -4.95 10.50
C LYS A 234 -16.82 -5.84 9.37
N PHE A 235 -15.85 -5.37 8.59
CA PHE A 235 -15.32 -6.12 7.45
C PHE A 235 -14.17 -7.03 7.87
N HIS A 236 -14.13 -8.23 7.31
CA HIS A 236 -13.13 -9.25 7.59
C HIS A 236 -12.62 -9.90 6.31
N TRP A 237 -11.31 -10.08 6.21
CA TRP A 237 -10.64 -10.94 5.24
C TRP A 237 -10.12 -12.20 5.95
N LYS A 238 -10.51 -13.36 5.43
CA LYS A 238 -10.06 -14.66 5.94
C LYS A 238 -9.17 -15.31 4.89
N PRO A 239 -7.86 -15.52 5.17
CA PRO A 239 -6.95 -16.10 4.20
C PRO A 239 -7.30 -17.57 3.93
N LYS A 240 -7.42 -17.94 2.66
CA LYS A 240 -7.67 -19.34 2.26
C LYS A 240 -6.56 -20.30 2.70
N LEU A 241 -5.33 -19.79 2.84
CA LEU A 241 -4.15 -20.58 3.20
C LEU A 241 -3.94 -20.70 4.72
N GLY A 242 -4.92 -20.31 5.54
CA GLY A 242 -4.78 -20.29 6.98
C GLY A 242 -4.01 -19.08 7.50
N VAL A 243 -3.81 -19.03 8.82
CA VAL A 243 -3.12 -17.94 9.52
C VAL A 243 -1.81 -18.47 10.06
N HIS A 244 -0.70 -17.96 9.53
CA HIS A 244 0.64 -18.42 9.86
C HIS A 244 1.59 -17.24 10.07
N SER A 245 2.48 -17.38 11.05
CA SER A 245 3.46 -16.38 11.43
C SER A 245 4.85 -17.00 11.53
N LEU A 246 5.86 -16.15 11.45
CA LEU A 246 7.23 -16.47 11.83
C LEU A 246 7.34 -16.49 13.36
N ILE A 247 8.49 -16.95 13.86
CA ILE A 247 8.95 -16.67 15.21
C ILE A 247 9.91 -15.47 15.20
N TRP A 248 10.07 -14.78 16.34
CA TRP A 248 10.82 -13.52 16.40
C TRP A 248 12.29 -13.61 15.94
N ASP A 249 13.00 -14.70 16.27
CA ASP A 249 14.42 -14.86 15.88
C ASP A 249 14.60 -15.15 14.37
N GLU A 250 13.58 -15.73 13.73
CA GLU A 250 13.56 -15.97 12.28
C GLU A 250 13.17 -14.71 11.49
N ALA A 251 12.29 -13.89 12.07
CA ALA A 251 11.72 -12.69 11.46
C ALA A 251 12.74 -11.55 11.37
#